data_AF-A0A5E6UMK9-F1
#
_entry.id   AF-A0A5E6UMK9-F1
#
_cell.length_a   1.000
_cell.length_b   1.000
_cell.length_c   1.000
_cell.angle_alpha   90.00
_cell.angle_beta   90.00
_cell.angle_gamma   90.00
#
_symmetry.space_group_name_H-M   'P 1'
#
loop_
_entity.id
_entity.type
_entity.pdbx_description
1 polymer ?
#
loop_
_entity_poly.entity_id
_entity_poly.type
_entity_poly.pdbx_seq_one_letter_code
_entity_poly.pdbx_strand_id
1 'polypeptide(L)'
;MQHWKRTTDHANRLFAQGDWVDAREYYLQALALAQVLLERWHDVDEAVAALVIAHHNLADLHLRLNQPHESADYLCAAHQRLLQASHEPRLPQPLREAALRHSARTYTELLNFIAEYGQYPRTARLLNRQAGAASELIAAPEVAPHSHNYGIH
;
A
#
# COMPACT_ATOMS: atom_id res chain seq x y z
N MET A 1 -13.82 4.27 12.33
CA MET A 1 -14.30 4.29 10.93
C MET A 1 -15.15 5.50 10.55
N GLN A 2 -16.21 5.87 11.29
CA GLN A 2 -17.09 6.99 10.89
C GLN A 2 -16.38 8.33 10.68
N HIS A 3 -15.41 8.68 11.54
CA HIS A 3 -14.65 9.92 11.38
C HIS A 3 -13.89 9.95 10.06
N TRP A 4 -13.18 8.86 9.74
CA TRP A 4 -12.50 8.70 8.45
C TRP A 4 -13.46 8.89 7.27
N LYS A 5 -14.64 8.23 7.29
CA LYS A 5 -15.65 8.36 6.23
C LYS A 5 -16.08 9.82 6.02
N ARG A 6 -16.43 10.52 7.10
CA ARG A 6 -16.85 11.95 7.02
C ARG A 6 -15.73 12.84 6.48
N THR A 7 -14.48 12.62 6.90
CA THR A 7 -13.32 13.37 6.42
C THR A 7 -13.09 13.12 4.93
N THR A 8 -13.10 11.86 4.49
CA THR A 8 -12.99 11.49 3.07
C THR A 8 -14.14 12.06 2.23
N ASP A 9 -15.38 11.98 2.71
CA ASP A 9 -16.54 12.53 2.00
C ASP A 9 -16.45 14.06 1.87
N HIS A 10 -15.90 14.74 2.88
CA HIS A 10 -15.68 16.18 2.80
C HIS A 10 -14.59 16.54 1.78
N ALA A 11 -13.47 15.82 1.81
CA ALA A 11 -12.41 15.97 0.82
C ALA A 11 -12.91 15.72 -0.60
N ASN A 12 -13.71 14.67 -0.82
CA ASN A 12 -14.32 14.36 -2.11
C ASN A 12 -15.21 15.50 -2.63
N ARG A 13 -15.97 16.17 -1.74
CA ARG A 13 -16.78 17.33 -2.14
C ARG A 13 -15.92 18.50 -2.60
N LEU A 14 -14.86 18.84 -1.86
CA LEU A 14 -13.92 19.90 -2.23
C LEU A 14 -13.21 19.56 -3.55
N PHE A 15 -12.76 18.31 -3.70
CA PHE A 15 -12.15 17.81 -4.94
C PHE A 15 -13.08 18.01 -6.14
N ALA A 16 -14.36 17.64 -6.01
CA ALA A 16 -15.35 17.77 -7.07
C ALA A 16 -15.67 19.25 -7.41
N GLN A 17 -15.49 20.16 -6.45
CA GLN A 17 -15.68 21.61 -6.64
C GLN A 17 -14.47 22.29 -7.27
N GLY A 18 -13.32 21.60 -7.37
CA GLY A 18 -12.06 22.19 -7.85
C GLY A 18 -11.20 22.78 -6.75
N ASP A 19 -11.62 22.70 -5.49
CA ASP A 19 -10.92 23.21 -4.32
C ASP A 19 -9.81 22.24 -3.87
N TRP A 20 -8.87 21.98 -4.78
CA TRP A 20 -7.87 20.92 -4.62
C TRP A 20 -6.90 21.14 -3.46
N VAL A 21 -6.60 22.41 -3.13
CA VAL A 21 -5.73 22.74 -1.98
C VAL A 21 -6.39 22.33 -0.67
N ASP A 22 -7.66 22.67 -0.47
CA ASP A 22 -8.40 22.29 0.73
C ASP A 22 -8.69 20.78 0.76
N ALA A 23 -9.02 20.19 -0.40
CA ALA A 23 -9.19 18.74 -0.53
C ALA A 23 -7.93 17.98 -0.08
N ARG A 24 -6.74 18.51 -0.40
CA ARG A 24 -5.45 17.93 0.03
C ARG A 24 -5.36 17.79 1.53
N GLU A 25 -5.68 18.84 2.27
CA GLU A 25 -5.56 18.87 3.72
C GLU A 25 -6.50 17.83 4.36
N TYR A 26 -7.74 17.72 3.88
CA TYR A 26 -8.66 16.71 4.37
C TYR A 26 -8.27 15.28 3.94
N TYR A 27 -7.72 15.06 2.75
CA TYR A 27 -7.21 13.75 2.38
C TYR A 27 -5.98 13.34 3.20
N LEU A 28 -5.08 14.27 3.55
CA LEU A 28 -3.98 14.00 4.47
C LEU A 28 -4.48 13.62 5.87
N GLN A 29 -5.51 14.30 6.38
CA GLN A 29 -6.18 13.92 7.63
C GLN A 29 -6.82 12.53 7.52
N ALA A 30 -7.50 12.23 6.41
CA ALA A 30 -8.08 10.90 6.16
C ALA A 30 -6.99 9.81 6.13
N LEU A 31 -5.82 10.09 5.53
CA LEU A 31 -4.70 9.17 5.53
C LEU A 31 -4.19 8.90 6.95
N ALA A 32 -3.99 9.95 7.76
CA ALA A 32 -3.58 9.79 9.16
C ALA A 32 -4.59 8.94 9.97
N LEU A 33 -5.89 9.18 9.77
CA LEU A 33 -6.94 8.38 10.40
C LEU A 33 -6.91 6.92 9.94
N ALA A 34 -6.70 6.67 8.64
CA ALA A 34 -6.62 5.32 8.11
C ALA A 34 -5.42 4.54 8.66
N GLN A 35 -4.27 5.20 8.83
CA GLN A 35 -3.09 4.60 9.46
C GLN A 35 -3.36 4.14 10.90
N VAL A 36 -4.10 4.95 11.67
CA VAL A 36 -4.51 4.58 13.05
C VAL A 36 -5.54 3.45 13.05
N LEU A 37 -6.48 3.45 12.10
CA LEU A 37 -7.52 2.43 11.99
C LEU A 37 -6.97 1.07 11.59
N LEU A 38 -5.91 1.01 10.78
CA LEU A 38 -5.32 -0.23 10.27
C LEU A 38 -5.06 -1.27 11.38
N GLU A 39 -4.55 -0.83 12.53
CA GLU A 39 -4.20 -1.74 13.64
C GLU A 39 -5.29 -1.82 14.73
N ARG A 40 -6.29 -0.93 14.70
CA ARG A 40 -7.26 -0.74 15.80
C ARG A 40 -8.70 -1.06 15.43
N TRP A 41 -9.00 -1.17 14.15
CA TRP A 41 -10.34 -1.46 13.67
C TRP A 41 -10.57 -2.97 13.59
N HIS A 42 -11.75 -3.41 14.03
CA HIS A 42 -12.07 -4.84 14.14
C HIS A 42 -12.25 -5.51 12.76
N ASP A 43 -12.72 -4.76 11.77
CA ASP A 43 -12.88 -5.24 10.40
C ASP A 43 -11.59 -4.95 9.62
N VAL A 44 -10.76 -5.98 9.44
CA VAL A 44 -9.44 -5.83 8.82
C VAL A 44 -9.52 -5.42 7.36
N ASP A 45 -10.53 -5.90 6.62
CA ASP A 45 -10.71 -5.57 5.20
C ASP A 45 -11.17 -4.12 5.06
N GLU A 46 -12.09 -3.64 5.90
CA GLU A 46 -12.50 -2.24 5.91
C GLU A 46 -11.32 -1.31 6.28
N ALA A 47 -10.47 -1.72 7.22
CA ALA A 47 -9.30 -0.96 7.65
C ALA A 47 -8.24 -0.84 6.54
N VAL A 48 -7.94 -1.96 5.87
CA VAL A 48 -7.01 -2.00 4.72
C VAL A 48 -7.58 -1.19 3.55
N ALA A 49 -8.87 -1.34 3.24
CA ALA A 49 -9.53 -0.58 2.19
C ALA A 49 -9.46 0.94 2.46
N ALA A 50 -9.72 1.39 3.69
CA ALA A 50 -9.63 2.79 4.06
C ALA A 50 -8.22 3.37 3.82
N LEU A 51 -7.18 2.60 4.13
CA LEU A 51 -5.78 3.01 3.89
C LEU A 51 -5.46 3.12 2.40
N VAL A 52 -5.89 2.13 1.61
CA VAL A 52 -5.69 2.13 0.15
C VAL A 52 -6.39 3.32 -0.48
N ILE A 53 -7.66 3.53 -0.14
CA ILE A 53 -8.48 4.65 -0.65
C ILE A 53 -7.82 5.99 -0.32
N ALA A 54 -7.34 6.19 0.92
CA ALA A 54 -6.73 7.45 1.31
C ALA A 54 -5.46 7.79 0.48
N HIS A 55 -4.63 6.79 0.16
CA HIS A 55 -3.47 7.02 -0.72
C HIS A 55 -3.90 7.29 -2.17
N HIS A 56 -4.86 6.54 -2.71
CA HIS A 56 -5.29 6.70 -4.11
C HIS A 56 -5.97 8.05 -4.32
N ASN A 57 -6.77 8.52 -3.36
CA ASN A 57 -7.37 9.84 -3.42
C ASN A 57 -6.31 10.96 -3.47
N LEU A 58 -5.21 10.83 -2.71
CA LEU A 58 -4.09 11.77 -2.80
C LEU A 58 -3.35 11.64 -4.14
N ALA A 59 -3.20 10.42 -4.67
CA ALA A 59 -2.60 10.20 -5.98
C ALA A 59 -3.42 10.88 -7.10
N ASP A 60 -4.73 10.72 -7.08
CA ASP A 60 -5.66 11.34 -8.04
C ASP A 60 -5.67 12.86 -7.92
N LEU A 61 -5.65 13.39 -6.69
CA LEU A 61 -5.50 14.82 -6.43
C LEU A 61 -4.22 15.38 -7.03
N HIS A 62 -3.10 14.70 -6.84
CA HIS A 62 -1.84 15.16 -7.41
C HIS A 62 -1.84 15.11 -8.94
N LEU A 63 -2.56 14.17 -9.56
CA LEU A 63 -2.76 14.22 -11.02
C LEU A 63 -3.59 15.44 -11.44
N ARG A 64 -4.63 15.82 -10.69
CA ARG A 64 -5.38 17.06 -10.95
C ARG A 64 -4.52 18.31 -10.82
N LEU A 65 -3.55 18.30 -9.91
CA LEU A 65 -2.56 19.37 -9.73
C LEU A 65 -1.40 19.32 -10.73
N ASN A 66 -1.44 18.42 -11.73
CA ASN A 66 -0.37 18.21 -12.71
C ASN A 66 0.98 17.85 -12.05
N GLN A 67 0.91 17.04 -10.98
CA GLN A 67 2.00 16.60 -10.11
C GLN A 67 2.11 15.06 -10.12
N PRO A 68 2.47 14.45 -11.26
CA PRO A 68 2.48 13.00 -11.37
C PRO A 68 3.60 12.33 -10.58
N HIS A 69 4.67 13.05 -10.22
CA HIS A 69 5.72 12.54 -9.34
C HIS A 69 5.16 12.24 -7.94
N GLU A 70 4.37 13.15 -7.40
CA GLU A 70 3.70 13.01 -6.10
C GLU A 70 2.64 11.91 -6.16
N SER A 71 1.91 11.79 -7.26
CA SER A 71 0.97 10.69 -7.49
C SER A 71 1.66 9.32 -7.43
N ALA A 72 2.77 9.17 -8.16
CA ALA A 72 3.60 7.98 -8.12
C ALA A 72 4.07 7.63 -6.70
N ASP A 73 4.39 8.66 -5.90
CA ASP A 73 4.83 8.49 -4.52
C ASP A 73 3.74 7.90 -3.61
N TYR A 74 2.49 8.36 -3.73
CA TYR A 74 1.37 7.82 -2.96
C TYR A 74 1.00 6.39 -3.38
N LEU A 75 0.99 6.09 -4.67
CA LEU A 75 0.72 4.73 -5.16
C LEU A 75 1.79 3.74 -4.67
N CYS A 76 3.06 4.12 -4.76
CA CYS A 76 4.16 3.32 -4.22
C CYS A 76 4.04 3.15 -2.69
N ALA A 77 3.71 4.23 -1.96
CA ALA A 77 3.57 4.18 -0.50
C ALA A 77 2.44 3.25 -0.06
N ALA A 78 1.29 3.28 -0.74
CA ALA A 78 0.17 2.38 -0.48
C ALA A 78 0.62 0.91 -0.61
N HIS A 79 1.20 0.57 -1.76
CA HIS A 79 1.64 -0.79 -2.05
C HIS A 79 2.71 -1.27 -1.07
N GLN A 80 3.73 -0.44 -0.79
CA GLN A 80 4.79 -0.75 0.17
C GLN A 80 4.25 -0.96 1.58
N ARG A 81 3.30 -0.13 2.02
CA ARG A 81 2.74 -0.24 3.36
C ARG A 81 1.94 -1.54 3.54
N LEU A 82 1.25 -2.00 2.51
CA LEU A 82 0.55 -3.28 2.51
C LEU A 82 1.51 -4.48 2.51
N LEU A 83 2.56 -4.45 1.68
CA LEU A 83 3.59 -5.49 1.72
C LEU A 83 4.31 -5.53 3.07
N GLN A 84 4.61 -4.38 3.67
CA GLN A 84 5.16 -4.34 5.03
C GLN A 84 4.19 -4.96 6.05
N ALA A 85 2.90 -4.58 5.98
CA ALA A 85 1.89 -5.16 6.87
C ALA A 85 1.77 -6.68 6.72
N SER A 86 1.85 -7.22 5.50
CA SER A 86 1.71 -8.66 5.27
C SER A 86 2.85 -9.49 5.86
N HIS A 87 4.03 -8.89 6.03
CA HIS A 87 5.22 -9.57 6.56
C HIS A 87 5.52 -9.23 8.04
N GLU A 88 4.69 -8.40 8.67
CA GLU A 88 4.95 -7.87 10.02
C GLU A 88 4.44 -8.84 11.11
N PRO A 89 5.32 -9.56 11.83
CA PRO A 89 4.90 -10.65 12.73
C PRO A 89 4.02 -10.20 13.90
N ARG A 90 4.17 -8.94 14.34
CA ARG A 90 3.35 -8.35 15.42
C ARG A 90 1.90 -8.10 15.02
N LEU A 91 1.57 -8.03 13.72
CA LEU A 91 0.21 -7.80 13.28
C LEU A 91 -0.61 -9.10 13.31
N PRO A 92 -1.91 -9.03 13.64
CA PRO A 92 -2.79 -10.20 13.59
C PRO A 92 -2.77 -10.88 12.22
N GLN A 93 -2.81 -12.21 12.19
CA GLN A 93 -2.83 -12.98 10.94
C GLN A 93 -3.91 -12.53 9.94
N PRO A 94 -5.17 -12.26 10.36
CA PRO A 94 -6.19 -11.77 9.42
C PRO A 94 -5.83 -10.46 8.74
N LEU A 95 -5.15 -9.55 9.46
CA LEU A 95 -4.71 -8.27 8.90
C LEU A 95 -3.57 -8.47 7.89
N ARG A 96 -2.64 -9.38 8.17
CA ARG A 96 -1.56 -9.72 7.24
C ARG A 96 -2.09 -10.30 5.93
N GLU A 97 -3.05 -11.21 6.03
CA GLU A 97 -3.70 -11.83 4.87
C GLU A 97 -4.49 -10.80 4.06
N ALA A 98 -5.28 -9.93 4.72
CA ALA A 98 -5.98 -8.84 4.07
C ALA A 98 -5.01 -7.89 3.35
N ALA A 99 -3.92 -7.49 4.01
CA ALA A 99 -2.90 -6.65 3.39
C ALA A 99 -2.28 -7.31 2.16
N LEU A 100 -1.99 -8.61 2.20
CA LEU A 100 -1.46 -9.35 1.06
C LEU A 100 -2.45 -9.37 -0.11
N ARG A 101 -3.74 -9.68 0.13
CA ARG A 101 -4.78 -9.65 -0.91
C ARG A 101 -4.88 -8.28 -1.58
N HIS A 102 -4.90 -7.21 -0.79
CA HIS A 102 -5.00 -5.85 -1.30
C HIS A 102 -3.71 -5.35 -1.97
N SER A 103 -2.55 -5.94 -1.65
CA SER A 103 -1.28 -5.58 -2.29
C SER A 103 -1.27 -5.89 -3.79
N ALA A 104 -1.91 -6.98 -4.22
CA ALA A 104 -2.04 -7.33 -5.64
C ALA A 104 -2.82 -6.25 -6.41
N ARG A 105 -3.93 -5.77 -5.83
CA ARG A 105 -4.73 -4.70 -6.45
C ARG A 105 -3.95 -3.39 -6.56
N THR A 106 -3.28 -2.97 -5.50
CA THR A 106 -2.47 -1.73 -5.52
C THR A 106 -1.29 -1.83 -6.48
N TYR A 107 -0.76 -3.04 -6.70
CA TYR A 107 0.26 -3.27 -7.72
C TYR A 107 -0.28 -3.11 -9.14
N THR A 108 -1.46 -3.66 -9.43
CA THR A 108 -2.12 -3.47 -10.74
C THR A 108 -2.37 -1.98 -11.04
N GLU A 109 -2.89 -1.22 -10.07
CA GLU A 109 -3.10 0.23 -10.25
C GLU A 109 -1.77 0.98 -10.48
N LEU A 110 -0.70 0.58 -9.79
CA LEU A 110 0.62 1.14 -10.03
C LEU A 110 1.14 0.84 -11.45
N LEU A 111 0.94 -0.38 -11.96
CA LEU A 111 1.32 -0.73 -13.32
C LEU A 111 0.51 0.05 -14.35
N ASN A 112 -0.79 0.23 -14.12
CA ASN A 112 -1.66 1.07 -14.96
C ASN A 112 -1.16 2.52 -14.99
N PHE A 113 -0.84 3.08 -13.82
CA PHE A 113 -0.26 4.42 -13.72
C PHE A 113 1.04 4.55 -14.50
N ILE A 114 1.94 3.56 -14.41
CA ILE A 114 3.21 3.56 -15.16
C ILE A 114 2.96 3.48 -16.68
N ALA A 115 1.94 2.74 -17.11
CA ALA A 115 1.59 2.64 -18.52
C ALA A 115 1.04 3.97 -19.08
N GLU A 116 0.31 4.74 -18.26
CA GLU A 116 -0.31 5.99 -18.67
C GLU A 116 0.63 7.20 -18.56
N TYR A 117 1.36 7.32 -17.44
CA TYR A 117 2.19 8.50 -17.12
C TYR A 117 3.69 8.26 -17.29
N GLY A 118 4.11 7.02 -17.56
CA GLY A 118 5.50 6.62 -17.64
C GLY A 118 6.11 6.27 -16.27
N GLN A 119 7.39 5.91 -16.29
CA GLN A 119 8.13 5.56 -15.07
C GLN A 119 8.67 6.81 -14.37
N TYR A 120 8.60 6.79 -13.04
CA TYR A 120 9.17 7.80 -12.15
C TYR A 120 10.23 7.15 -11.26
N PRO A 121 11.17 7.93 -10.67
CA PRO A 121 12.26 7.37 -9.87
C PRO A 121 11.78 6.42 -8.75
N ARG A 122 10.64 6.72 -8.12
CA ARG A 122 10.10 5.87 -7.05
C ARG A 122 9.47 4.59 -7.56
N THR A 123 8.76 4.63 -8.69
CA THR A 123 8.16 3.43 -9.31
C THR A 123 9.25 2.48 -9.81
N ALA A 124 10.29 3.01 -10.46
CA ALA A 124 11.43 2.22 -10.92
C ALA A 124 12.17 1.52 -9.77
N ARG A 125 12.45 2.23 -8.66
CA ARG A 125 13.07 1.63 -7.47
C ARG A 125 12.21 0.51 -6.87
N LEU A 126 10.89 0.69 -6.85
CA LEU A 126 9.97 -0.33 -6.33
C LEU A 126 10.01 -1.60 -7.18
N LEU A 127 9.89 -1.47 -8.50
CA LEU A 127 9.92 -2.59 -9.44
C LEU A 127 11.24 -3.36 -9.37
N ASN A 128 12.37 -2.65 -9.30
CA ASN A 128 13.69 -3.27 -9.18
C ASN A 128 13.85 -4.06 -7.87
N ARG A 129 13.33 -3.54 -6.75
CA ARG A 129 13.35 -4.26 -5.47
C ARG A 129 12.54 -5.55 -5.53
N GLN A 130 11.38 -5.54 -6.18
CA GLN A 130 10.56 -6.74 -6.31
C GLN A 130 11.19 -7.78 -7.24
N ALA A 131 11.78 -7.34 -8.36
CA ALA A 131 12.51 -8.24 -9.25
C ALA A 131 13.71 -8.90 -8.54
N GLY A 132 14.41 -8.15 -7.70
CA GLY A 132 15.47 -8.68 -6.84
C GLY A 132 14.96 -9.71 -5.84
N ALA A 133 13.90 -9.38 -5.08
CA ALA A 133 13.31 -10.30 -4.11
C ALA A 133 12.79 -11.61 -4.76
N ALA A 134 12.16 -11.52 -5.93
CA ALA A 134 11.73 -12.69 -6.68
C ALA A 134 12.93 -13.56 -7.13
N SER A 135 14.02 -12.93 -7.55
CA SER A 135 15.24 -13.64 -7.94
C SER A 135 15.94 -14.31 -6.75
N GLU A 136 15.97 -13.67 -5.57
CA GLU A 136 16.52 -14.25 -4.33
C GLU A 136 15.70 -15.46 -3.84
N LEU A 137 14.37 -15.41 -3.93
CA LEU A 137 13.50 -16.55 -3.60
C LEU A 137 13.71 -17.75 -4.53
N ILE A 138 13.98 -17.51 -5.82
CA ILE A 138 14.28 -18.57 -6.79
C ILE A 138 15.69 -19.13 -6.58
N ALA A 139 16.64 -18.29 -6.13
CA ALA A 139 18.03 -18.68 -5.92
C ALA A 139 18.30 -19.33 -4.55
N ALA A 140 17.34 -19.30 -3.60
CA ALA A 140 17.51 -19.91 -2.29
C ALA A 140 17.61 -21.45 -2.42
N PRO A 141 18.75 -22.08 -2.08
CA PRO A 141 18.85 -23.53 -2.10
C PRO A 141 17.95 -24.11 -1.00
N GLU A 142 17.13 -25.09 -1.38
CA GLU A 142 16.35 -25.92 -0.46
C GLU A 142 17.32 -26.63 0.49
N VAL A 143 17.55 -26.06 1.66
CA VAL A 143 18.38 -26.70 2.70
C VAL A 143 17.57 -27.87 3.24
N ALA A 144 17.74 -29.03 2.58
CA ALA A 144 17.26 -30.30 3.08
C ALA A 144 17.81 -30.52 4.51
N PRO A 145 16.99 -31.02 5.45
CA PRO A 145 17.48 -31.30 6.79
C PRO A 145 18.47 -32.47 6.69
N HIS A 146 19.75 -32.18 6.91
CA HIS A 146 20.76 -33.22 7.08
C HIS A 146 20.42 -34.04 8.32
N SER A 147 19.94 -35.26 8.08
CA SER A 147 19.79 -36.33 9.07
C SER A 147 21.11 -36.50 9.82
N HIS A 148 21.19 -35.97 11.03
CA HIS A 148 22.25 -36.33 11.96
C HIS A 148 21.97 -37.77 12.41
N ASN A 149 22.66 -38.72 11.77
CA ASN A 149 22.83 -40.07 12.28
C ASN A 149 23.59 -39.97 13.61
N TYR A 150 22.84 -39.97 14.72
CA TYR A 150 23.39 -40.31 16.03
C TYR A 150 23.69 -41.81 16.01
N GLY A 151 24.98 -42.14 15.92
CA GLY A 151 25.46 -43.49 16.18
C GLY A 151 25.22 -43.87 17.64
N ILE A 152 24.62 -45.03 17.87
CA ILE A 152 24.70 -45.72 19.15
C ILE A 152 24.74 -47.24 18.90
N HIS A 153 25.70 -47.87 19.60
CA HIS A 153 25.94 -49.30 19.85
C HIS A 153 26.89 -50.03 18.91
#